data_AF-A0AA45L8I8-F1
#
_entry.id   AF-A0AA45L8I8-F1
#
_cell.length_a   1.000
_cell.length_b   1.000
_cell.length_c   1.000
_cell.angle_alpha   90.00
_cell.angle_beta   90.00
_cell.angle_gamma   90.00
#
_symmetry.space_group_name_H-M   'P 1'
#
loop_
_entity.id
_entity.type
_entity.pdbx_description
1 polymer ?
#
loop_
_entity_poly.entity_id
_entity_poly.type
_entity_poly.pdbx_seq_one_letter_code
_entity_poly.pdbx_strand_id
1 'polypeptide(L)'
;MTWTGAHVRLSWAVEHVDAFLVDVLAPAMGGEWFYVRYGEGGAHLRVRARDVGLPGKLRALVAGVEHPVVADGVVADGTAADGAVADGVAWPHGEVREVRYEAEVARYGGVELMPVAEGVFCRSTEVAVAVLRSARTAGARFTAAVELVMATASAVGLDRAGAASWLRSLASGWRRTEEAVAPPGVASHAVARSLHAARGAQLADRWERLEGGATGAVAYWVECVRGAGLPVHVWGSQLHMLLNRLGITPEEERVVCRLVAMTAEAPGVVEGVHGGEADRRYLVASKYHVGEPDQGPRAEPVVAFGALPWQRVVELPDAVAPSVSLVEALAARRTVRGEALAGGLDAVRLATLLWTAHGALPDGRRPHPSAGGRYSARVRVLVWRVAGVEPGVYDVDEVRRVLVRVAEAPPERDVVVSSMWFGRGEDRVDPVGVPAVLAVYARVGVLRRAYGTRALRLALVEGGHLAQNLALVAAACGVRLGLFGGFHDDVAHDVLCLDGVDDVLVYLAPVAG
;
A
#
# COMPACT_ATOMS: atom_id res chain seq x y z
N MET A 1 8.34 -4.87 34.70
CA MET A 1 7.21 -3.96 35.05
C MET A 1 6.26 -3.92 33.87
N THR A 2 4.96 -4.08 34.09
CA THR A 2 3.92 -4.02 33.05
C THR A 2 3.70 -2.58 32.58
N TRP A 3 3.30 -2.39 31.32
CA TRP A 3 2.92 -1.08 30.79
C TRP A 3 1.63 -0.58 31.45
N THR A 4 1.65 0.66 31.93
CA THR A 4 0.44 1.40 32.32
C THR A 4 0.02 2.27 31.15
N GLY A 5 -1.26 2.21 30.80
CA GLY A 5 -1.82 2.97 29.69
C GLY A 5 -2.85 4.00 30.13
N ALA A 6 -2.76 5.20 29.57
CA ALA A 6 -3.73 6.27 29.79
C ALA A 6 -4.11 6.93 28.47
N HIS A 7 -5.38 7.29 28.33
CA HIS A 7 -5.91 8.11 27.24
C HIS A 7 -6.22 9.50 27.79
N VAL A 8 -5.72 10.54 27.11
CA VAL A 8 -5.82 11.94 27.53
C VAL A 8 -6.57 12.72 26.46
N ARG A 9 -7.74 13.27 26.82
CA ARG A 9 -8.53 14.11 25.91
C ARG A 9 -7.92 15.50 25.77
N LEU A 10 -7.46 15.85 24.57
CA LEU A 10 -6.89 17.17 24.28
C LEU A 10 -7.65 17.85 23.14
N SER A 11 -8.59 18.72 23.49
CA SER A 11 -9.29 19.60 22.56
C SER A 11 -8.45 20.85 22.24
N TRP A 12 -7.18 20.66 21.91
CA TRP A 12 -6.24 21.73 21.55
C TRP A 12 -5.89 21.69 20.07
N ALA A 13 -5.49 22.83 19.51
CA ALA A 13 -4.89 22.87 18.18
C ALA A 13 -3.57 22.06 18.14
N VAL A 14 -3.17 21.58 16.96
CA VAL A 14 -2.02 20.66 16.80
C VAL A 14 -0.73 21.27 17.35
N GLU A 15 -0.51 22.56 17.11
CA GLU A 15 0.64 23.32 17.61
C GLU A 15 0.71 23.38 19.15
N HIS A 16 -0.44 23.41 19.82
CA HIS A 16 -0.52 23.40 21.28
C HIS A 16 -0.31 21.99 21.84
N VAL A 17 -0.79 20.96 21.15
CA VAL A 17 -0.46 19.56 21.49
C VAL A 17 1.04 19.33 21.30
N ASP A 18 1.66 19.85 20.24
CA ASP A 18 3.10 19.75 20.00
C ASP A 18 3.90 20.44 21.11
N ALA A 19 3.50 21.65 21.51
CA ALA A 19 4.11 22.38 22.62
C ALA A 19 3.99 21.59 23.93
N PHE A 20 2.79 21.08 24.25
CA PHE A 20 2.59 20.24 25.42
C PHE A 20 3.49 19.00 25.41
N LEU A 21 3.59 18.29 24.28
CA LEU A 21 4.43 17.12 24.15
C LEU A 21 5.92 17.43 24.41
N VAL A 22 6.44 18.51 23.82
CA VAL A 22 7.86 18.85 23.85
C VAL A 22 8.28 19.53 25.15
N ASP A 23 7.46 20.46 25.65
CA ASP A 23 7.84 21.37 26.73
C ASP A 23 7.34 20.90 28.10
N VAL A 24 6.33 20.02 28.14
CA VAL A 24 5.67 19.60 29.39
C VAL A 24 5.71 18.09 29.60
N LEU A 25 5.17 17.32 28.65
CA LEU A 25 5.09 15.87 28.80
C LEU A 25 6.48 15.22 28.77
N ALA A 26 7.23 15.38 27.69
CA ALA A 26 8.52 14.70 27.54
C ALA A 26 9.52 14.98 28.68
N PRO A 27 9.67 16.21 29.21
CA PRO A 27 10.52 16.47 30.38
C PRO A 27 10.03 15.83 31.69
N ALA A 28 8.71 15.59 31.83
CA ALA A 28 8.11 14.98 33.02
C ALA A 28 8.08 13.44 32.97
N MET A 29 8.36 12.86 31.81
CA MET A 29 8.46 11.41 31.63
C MET A 29 9.88 10.92 31.94
N GLY A 30 9.97 9.87 32.75
CA GLY A 30 11.21 9.15 33.03
C GLY A 30 11.09 7.68 32.60
N GLY A 31 12.22 7.04 32.30
CA GLY A 31 12.26 5.65 31.85
C GLY A 31 11.62 5.43 30.47
N GLU A 32 11.18 4.20 30.21
CA GLU A 32 10.56 3.82 28.94
C GLU A 32 9.11 4.31 28.86
N TRP A 33 8.82 5.11 27.83
CA TRP A 33 7.48 5.59 27.51
C TRP A 33 7.33 5.84 26.02
N PHE A 34 6.10 5.80 25.56
CA PHE A 34 5.74 6.23 24.20
C PHE A 34 4.32 6.78 24.17
N TYR A 35 4.00 7.50 23.09
CA TYR A 35 2.67 8.02 22.85
C TYR A 35 2.20 7.77 21.42
N VAL A 36 0.90 7.84 21.22
CA VAL A 36 0.22 7.79 19.92
C VAL A 36 -0.82 8.92 19.89
N ARG A 37 -0.94 9.61 18.77
CA ARG A 37 -2.03 10.56 18.51
C ARG A 37 -3.19 9.80 17.91
N TYR A 38 -4.40 9.99 18.44
CA TYR A 38 -5.55 9.21 18.00
C TYR A 38 -6.80 10.09 17.89
N GLY A 39 -7.64 9.78 16.89
CA GLY A 39 -8.76 10.62 16.46
C GLY A 39 -10.16 10.08 16.76
N GLU A 40 -10.34 8.78 17.00
CA GLU A 40 -11.66 8.19 17.30
C GLU A 40 -12.20 8.75 18.63
N GLY A 41 -13.45 9.22 18.67
CA GLY A 41 -13.97 9.98 19.83
C GLY A 41 -13.38 11.40 19.97
N GLY A 42 -12.64 11.85 18.94
CA GLY A 42 -11.94 13.13 18.78
C GLY A 42 -10.48 13.11 19.30
N ALA A 43 -9.75 14.23 19.10
CA ALA A 43 -8.33 14.34 19.40
C ALA A 43 -7.95 13.95 20.84
N HIS A 44 -7.18 12.87 20.97
CA HIS A 44 -6.62 12.43 22.24
C HIS A 44 -5.21 11.84 22.09
N LEU A 45 -4.43 11.90 23.17
CA LEU A 45 -3.15 11.23 23.28
C LEU A 45 -3.30 9.91 24.03
N ARG A 46 -2.82 8.82 23.43
CA ARG A 46 -2.65 7.54 24.11
C ARG A 46 -1.22 7.46 24.61
N VAL A 47 -1.02 7.55 25.92
CA VAL A 47 0.30 7.48 26.55
C VAL A 47 0.48 6.11 27.19
N ARG A 48 1.66 5.54 27.04
CA ARG A 48 2.09 4.28 27.64
C ARG A 48 3.42 4.50 28.35
N ALA A 49 3.53 4.08 29.60
CA ALA A 49 4.78 4.18 30.37
C ALA A 49 4.91 3.01 31.34
N ARG A 50 6.14 2.67 31.74
CA ARG A 50 6.39 1.79 32.89
C ARG A 50 6.28 2.56 34.21
N ASP A 51 5.13 3.21 34.43
CA ASP A 51 4.84 4.09 35.56
C ASP A 51 3.40 3.88 36.05
N VAL A 52 3.23 3.30 37.24
CA VAL A 52 1.91 3.04 37.85
C VAL A 52 1.15 4.32 38.23
N GLY A 53 1.85 5.46 38.33
CA GLY A 53 1.26 6.78 38.63
C GLY A 53 0.85 7.58 37.38
N LEU A 54 0.98 6.99 36.18
CA LEU A 54 0.81 7.69 34.91
C LEU A 54 -0.50 8.49 34.79
N PRO A 55 -1.70 7.94 35.11
CA PRO A 55 -2.95 8.70 34.95
C PRO A 55 -3.00 9.95 35.83
N GLY A 56 -2.55 9.86 37.08
CA GLY A 56 -2.51 10.99 38.01
C GLY A 56 -1.54 12.07 37.55
N LYS A 57 -0.34 11.66 37.09
CA LYS A 57 0.66 12.56 36.51
C LYS A 57 0.10 13.32 35.31
N LEU A 58 -0.53 12.62 34.36
CA LEU A 58 -1.10 13.25 33.16
C LEU A 58 -2.19 14.28 33.49
N ARG A 59 -3.08 14.00 34.46
CA ARG A 59 -4.09 14.99 34.91
C ARG A 59 -3.44 16.26 35.43
N ALA A 60 -2.41 16.12 36.27
CA ALA A 60 -1.68 17.26 36.83
C ALA A 60 -0.96 18.07 35.74
N LEU A 61 -0.32 17.40 34.78
CA LEU A 61 0.38 18.07 33.68
C LEU A 61 -0.58 18.84 32.76
N VAL A 62 -1.71 18.25 32.38
CA VAL A 62 -2.69 18.92 31.51
C VAL A 62 -3.36 20.09 32.22
N ALA A 63 -3.75 19.93 33.49
CA ALA A 63 -4.33 21.01 34.28
C ALA A 63 -3.36 22.18 34.54
N GLY A 64 -2.05 21.94 34.44
CA GLY A 64 -1.02 22.97 34.60
C GLY A 64 -0.74 23.81 33.35
N VAL A 65 -1.43 23.55 32.23
CA VAL A 65 -1.20 24.22 30.95
C VAL A 65 -2.49 24.81 30.42
N GLU A 66 -2.48 26.11 30.13
CA GLU A 66 -3.61 26.80 29.51
C GLU A 66 -3.36 27.03 28.02
N HIS A 67 -4.17 26.36 27.19
CA HIS A 67 -4.26 26.61 25.75
C HIS A 67 -5.73 26.78 25.34
N PRO A 68 -6.02 27.56 24.28
CA PRO A 68 -7.37 27.68 23.73
C PRO A 68 -7.97 26.32 23.38
N VAL A 69 -9.16 26.04 23.94
CA VAL A 69 -9.94 24.84 23.64
C VAL A 69 -10.68 25.03 22.33
N VAL A 70 -10.47 24.11 21.39
CA VAL A 70 -11.16 24.05 20.10
C VAL A 70 -12.47 23.26 20.28
N ALA A 71 -13.56 23.72 19.66
CA ALA A 71 -14.86 23.07 19.77
C ALA A 71 -14.85 21.64 19.20
N ASP A 72 -15.58 20.71 19.85
CA ASP A 72 -15.73 19.33 19.39
C ASP A 72 -16.38 19.29 17.99
N GLY A 73 -15.77 18.55 17.07
CA GLY A 73 -16.22 18.43 15.67
C GLY A 73 -15.27 19.01 14.62
N VAL A 74 -14.16 19.65 15.05
CA VAL A 74 -13.05 20.02 14.17
C VAL A 74 -11.86 19.12 14.49
N VAL A 75 -11.72 18.01 13.77
CA VAL A 75 -10.42 17.33 13.68
C VAL A 75 -9.53 18.24 12.83
N ALA A 76 -8.30 18.52 13.31
CA ALA A 76 -7.40 19.50 12.70
C ALA A 76 -6.95 19.18 11.26
N ASP A 77 -7.40 18.06 10.70
CA ASP A 77 -7.11 17.58 9.35
C ASP A 77 -8.30 17.70 8.36
N GLY A 78 -9.46 18.21 8.79
CA GLY A 78 -10.64 18.35 7.93
C GLY A 78 -11.30 17.03 7.54
N THR A 79 -10.95 15.91 8.18
CA THR A 79 -11.73 14.68 8.10
C THR A 79 -12.87 14.72 9.11
N ALA A 80 -14.05 14.21 8.72
CA ALA A 80 -15.12 13.96 9.67
C ALA A 80 -14.60 13.00 10.74
N ALA A 81 -15.09 13.13 11.98
CA ALA A 81 -14.82 12.15 13.03
C ALA A 81 -15.42 10.80 12.60
N ASP A 82 -14.63 9.99 11.90
CA ASP A 82 -15.02 8.63 11.55
C ASP A 82 -14.87 7.76 12.81
N GLY A 83 -16.02 7.27 13.25
CA GLY A 83 -16.22 6.68 14.56
C GLY A 83 -17.48 7.28 15.17
N ALA A 84 -18.62 6.65 14.87
CA ALA A 84 -19.81 6.83 15.69
C ALA A 84 -19.38 6.71 17.15
N VAL A 85 -19.75 7.70 17.97
CA VAL A 85 -19.61 7.63 19.42
C VAL A 85 -20.48 6.44 19.85
N ALA A 86 -19.93 5.24 19.82
CA ALA A 86 -20.52 4.07 20.44
C ALA A 86 -20.57 4.43 21.93
N ASP A 87 -21.79 4.73 22.38
CA ASP A 87 -22.14 5.26 23.69
C ASP A 87 -21.74 6.71 23.96
N GLY A 88 -22.64 7.62 23.55
CA GLY A 88 -22.89 8.98 24.03
C GLY A 88 -21.85 9.71 24.91
N VAL A 89 -21.54 10.95 24.48
CA VAL A 89 -20.77 12.03 25.12
C VAL A 89 -19.25 11.96 24.85
N ALA A 90 -18.76 12.90 24.02
CA ALA A 90 -17.35 13.18 23.85
C ALA A 90 -16.72 13.55 25.21
N TRP A 91 -15.54 13.00 25.51
CA TRP A 91 -14.87 13.26 26.79
C TRP A 91 -14.57 14.75 26.93
N PRO A 92 -14.79 15.39 28.09
CA PRO A 92 -14.35 16.75 28.34
C PRO A 92 -12.83 16.90 28.18
N HIS A 93 -12.40 18.08 27.72
CA HIS A 93 -11.00 18.45 27.67
C HIS A 93 -10.31 18.20 29.03
N GLY A 94 -9.14 17.58 29.00
CA GLY A 94 -8.34 17.25 30.19
C GLY A 94 -8.75 15.97 30.89
N GLU A 95 -9.80 15.26 30.45
CA GLU A 95 -10.13 13.95 30.99
C GLU A 95 -9.02 12.93 30.71
N VAL A 96 -8.65 12.17 31.75
CA VAL A 96 -7.66 11.10 31.67
C VAL A 96 -8.26 9.79 32.17
N ARG A 97 -8.37 8.82 31.25
CA ARG A 97 -8.84 7.47 31.56
C ARG A 97 -7.70 6.47 31.51
N GLU A 98 -7.61 5.63 32.52
CA GLU A 98 -6.71 4.48 32.48
C GLU A 98 -7.29 3.41 31.55
N VAL A 99 -6.48 2.95 30.61
CA VAL A 99 -6.86 1.97 29.60
C VAL A 99 -5.76 0.93 29.49
N ARG A 100 -6.13 -0.34 29.64
CA ARG A 100 -5.20 -1.45 29.53
C ARG A 100 -4.47 -1.41 28.19
N TYR A 101 -3.16 -1.65 28.23
CA TYR A 101 -2.37 -1.84 27.01
C TYR A 101 -2.49 -3.29 26.55
N GLU A 102 -2.98 -3.47 25.33
CA GLU A 102 -2.99 -4.74 24.62
C GLU A 102 -2.05 -4.62 23.41
N ALA A 103 -1.05 -5.50 23.35
CA ALA A 103 -0.03 -5.44 22.30
C ALA A 103 -0.54 -6.07 21.01
N GLU A 104 -0.33 -5.40 19.87
CA GLU A 104 -0.64 -5.90 18.52
C GLU A 104 0.43 -6.91 18.06
N VAL A 105 0.53 -8.04 18.76
CA VAL A 105 1.61 -9.02 18.61
C VAL A 105 1.79 -9.49 17.16
N ALA A 106 0.70 -9.76 16.44
CA ALA A 106 0.78 -10.22 15.05
C ALA A 106 1.40 -9.18 14.11
N ARG A 107 1.11 -7.89 14.33
CA ARG A 107 1.58 -6.77 13.50
C ARG A 107 3.07 -6.48 13.69
N TYR A 108 3.59 -6.74 14.90
CA TYR A 108 4.95 -6.39 15.29
C TYR A 108 5.90 -7.59 15.42
N GLY A 109 5.67 -8.65 14.62
CA GLY A 109 6.62 -9.74 14.45
C GLY A 109 6.48 -10.89 15.46
N GLY A 110 5.35 -11.01 16.15
CA GLY A 110 5.08 -12.09 17.09
C GLY A 110 5.53 -11.79 18.51
N VAL A 111 5.24 -12.71 19.43
CA VAL A 111 5.47 -12.54 20.88
C VAL A 111 6.95 -12.28 21.17
N GLU A 112 7.83 -12.92 20.41
CA GLU A 112 9.29 -12.84 20.59
C GLU A 112 9.86 -11.46 20.22
N LEU A 113 9.34 -10.82 19.18
CA LEU A 113 9.84 -9.53 18.69
C LEU A 113 9.12 -8.32 19.30
N MET A 114 7.98 -8.54 19.97
CA MET A 114 7.21 -7.46 20.58
C MET A 114 8.03 -6.59 21.55
N PRO A 115 8.88 -7.12 22.45
CA PRO A 115 9.70 -6.28 23.33
C PRO A 115 10.69 -5.38 22.56
N VAL A 116 11.22 -5.87 21.44
CA VAL A 116 12.11 -5.09 20.56
C VAL A 116 11.32 -3.97 19.89
N ALA A 117 10.10 -4.28 19.42
CA ALA A 117 9.19 -3.31 18.82
C ALA A 117 8.77 -2.20 19.82
N GLU A 118 8.50 -2.55 21.08
CA GLU A 118 8.24 -1.59 22.16
C GLU A 118 9.44 -0.69 22.44
N GLY A 119 10.65 -1.25 22.39
CA GLY A 119 11.88 -0.45 22.45
C GLY A 119 11.98 0.55 21.29
N VAL A 120 11.59 0.16 20.07
CA VAL A 120 11.53 1.09 18.92
C VAL A 120 10.44 2.16 19.11
N PHE A 121 9.30 1.85 19.76
CA PHE A 121 8.29 2.86 20.09
C PHE A 121 8.83 3.96 21.01
N CYS A 122 9.67 3.59 21.98
CA CYS A 122 10.31 4.55 22.87
C CYS A 122 11.31 5.42 22.10
N ARG A 123 12.19 4.81 21.31
CA ARG A 123 13.19 5.52 20.50
C ARG A 123 12.54 6.42 19.44
N SER A 124 11.45 5.99 18.81
CA SER A 124 10.71 6.84 17.86
C SER A 124 9.97 7.99 18.55
N THR A 125 9.55 7.83 19.82
CA THR A 125 9.08 8.95 20.66
C THR A 125 10.20 9.97 20.92
N GLU A 126 11.42 9.54 21.23
CA GLU A 126 12.57 10.45 21.41
C GLU A 126 12.89 11.23 20.13
N VAL A 127 12.92 10.54 18.98
CA VAL A 127 13.09 11.16 17.65
C VAL A 127 11.98 12.15 17.37
N ALA A 128 10.72 11.77 17.59
CA ALA A 128 9.58 12.65 17.35
C ALA A 128 9.65 13.93 18.20
N VAL A 129 9.96 13.82 19.49
CA VAL A 129 10.11 14.98 20.39
C VAL A 129 11.25 15.89 19.93
N ALA A 130 12.40 15.32 19.54
CA ALA A 130 13.53 16.10 19.03
C ALA A 130 13.19 16.84 17.73
N VAL A 131 12.47 16.19 16.82
CA VAL A 131 11.99 16.80 15.57
C VAL A 131 10.98 17.89 15.86
N LEU A 132 9.94 17.63 16.66
CA LEU A 132 8.91 18.62 16.99
C LEU A 132 9.49 19.88 17.65
N ARG A 133 10.56 19.75 18.44
CA ARG A 133 11.27 20.89 19.04
C ARG A 133 11.85 21.85 17.99
N SER A 134 12.34 21.32 16.87
CA SER A 134 13.00 22.08 15.79
C SER A 134 12.07 22.40 14.61
N ALA A 135 11.10 21.54 14.32
CA ALA A 135 10.17 21.63 13.19
C ALA A 135 8.78 22.08 13.67
N ARG A 136 8.65 23.35 14.07
CA ARG A 136 7.43 23.89 14.69
C ARG A 136 6.28 24.22 13.71
N THR A 137 6.52 24.12 12.40
CA THR A 137 5.50 24.38 11.36
C THR A 137 5.12 23.09 10.66
N ALA A 138 3.89 23.01 10.13
CA ALA A 138 3.43 21.84 9.37
C ALA A 138 4.37 21.49 8.20
N GLY A 139 4.82 22.50 7.44
CA GLY A 139 5.76 22.29 6.34
C GLY A 139 7.15 21.79 6.79
N ALA A 140 7.63 22.24 7.96
CA ALA A 140 8.88 21.73 8.53
C ALA A 140 8.72 20.28 9.01
N ARG A 141 7.60 19.92 9.66
CA ARG A 141 7.29 18.54 10.07
C ARG A 141 7.18 17.62 8.86
N PHE A 142 6.49 18.05 7.81
CA PHE A 142 6.40 17.30 6.56
C PHE A 142 7.79 17.07 5.93
N THR A 143 8.65 18.08 5.92
CA THR A 143 10.03 17.94 5.41
C THR A 143 10.85 16.97 6.25
N ALA A 144 10.74 17.02 7.58
CA ALA A 144 11.40 16.06 8.48
C ALA A 144 10.85 14.64 8.30
N ALA A 145 9.55 14.49 8.06
CA ALA A 145 8.93 13.21 7.74
C ALA A 145 9.48 12.61 6.45
N VAL A 146 9.65 13.40 5.38
CA VAL A 146 10.31 12.96 4.14
C VAL A 146 11.72 12.43 4.43
N GLU A 147 12.50 13.15 5.23
CA GLU A 147 13.86 12.74 5.58
C GLU A 147 13.89 11.46 6.44
N LEU A 148 12.98 11.32 7.40
CA LEU A 148 12.89 10.12 8.24
C LEU A 148 12.40 8.89 7.47
N VAL A 149 11.45 9.05 6.55
CA VAL A 149 11.00 7.97 5.65
C VAL A 149 12.15 7.52 4.75
N MET A 150 12.88 8.47 4.16
CA MET A 150 14.06 8.22 3.34
C MET A 150 15.18 7.52 4.12
N ALA A 151 15.46 7.99 5.33
CA ALA A 151 16.45 7.40 6.22
C ALA A 151 16.07 5.98 6.65
N THR A 152 14.78 5.75 6.95
CA THR A 152 14.26 4.41 7.28
C THR A 152 14.43 3.47 6.10
N ALA A 153 13.99 3.88 4.91
CA ALA A 153 14.10 3.09 3.68
C ALA A 153 15.56 2.71 3.34
N SER A 154 16.49 3.65 3.56
CA SER A 154 17.93 3.41 3.37
C SER A 154 18.53 2.51 4.46
N ALA A 155 17.95 2.48 5.66
CA ALA A 155 18.48 1.76 6.81
C ALA A 155 17.94 0.33 6.96
N VAL A 156 16.77 0.01 6.38
CA VAL A 156 16.17 -1.34 6.40
C VAL A 156 16.88 -2.36 5.48
N GLY A 157 17.91 -1.92 4.73
CA GLY A 157 18.76 -2.81 3.93
C GLY A 157 18.18 -3.21 2.57
N LEU A 158 17.22 -2.45 2.05
CA LEU A 158 16.70 -2.62 0.70
C LEU A 158 17.55 -1.82 -0.30
N ASP A 159 17.69 -2.33 -1.53
CA ASP A 159 18.17 -1.50 -2.64
C ASP A 159 17.11 -0.45 -3.02
N ARG A 160 17.44 0.51 -3.89
CA ARG A 160 16.51 1.59 -4.25
C ARG A 160 15.20 1.09 -4.85
N ALA A 161 15.25 0.03 -5.67
CA ALA A 161 14.05 -0.56 -6.25
C ALA A 161 13.17 -1.24 -5.19
N GLY A 162 13.77 -1.99 -4.27
CA GLY A 162 13.09 -2.61 -3.14
C GLY A 162 12.52 -1.57 -2.17
N ALA A 163 13.25 -0.49 -1.91
CA ALA A 163 12.79 0.64 -1.10
C ALA A 163 11.57 1.31 -1.74
N ALA A 164 11.60 1.55 -3.05
CA ALA A 164 10.47 2.11 -3.78
C ALA A 164 9.23 1.20 -3.72
N SER A 165 9.40 -0.10 -4.01
CA SER A 165 8.34 -1.11 -3.91
C SER A 165 7.73 -1.17 -2.50
N TRP A 166 8.59 -1.19 -1.47
CA TRP A 166 8.17 -1.22 -0.08
C TRP A 166 7.38 0.04 0.29
N LEU A 167 7.87 1.24 -0.03
CA LEU A 167 7.20 2.51 0.26
C LEU A 167 5.87 2.66 -0.48
N ARG A 168 5.77 2.21 -1.73
CA ARG A 168 4.49 2.16 -2.46
C ARG A 168 3.50 1.21 -1.80
N SER A 169 3.97 0.05 -1.33
CA SER A 169 3.16 -0.90 -0.58
C SER A 169 2.65 -0.33 0.75
N LEU A 170 3.44 0.52 1.43
CA LEU A 170 2.99 1.25 2.62
C LEU A 170 1.93 2.30 2.27
N ALA A 171 2.15 3.10 1.22
CA ALA A 171 1.19 4.10 0.77
C ALA A 171 -0.17 3.50 0.34
N SER A 172 -0.15 2.32 -0.29
CA SER A 172 -1.34 1.56 -0.65
C SER A 172 -1.88 0.69 0.50
N GLY A 173 -1.08 0.49 1.56
CA GLY A 173 -1.48 -0.19 2.80
C GLY A 173 -2.73 0.42 3.45
N TRP A 174 -2.91 1.73 3.31
CA TRP A 174 -4.10 2.45 3.77
C TRP A 174 -5.40 2.06 3.06
N ARG A 175 -5.36 1.33 1.93
CA ARG A 175 -6.57 0.70 1.36
C ARG A 175 -6.93 -0.64 2.01
N ARG A 176 -5.99 -1.23 2.73
CA ARG A 176 -6.09 -2.55 3.36
C ARG A 176 -6.34 -2.47 4.86
N THR A 177 -6.29 -1.26 5.44
CA THR A 177 -6.53 -1.08 6.87
C THR A 177 -8.01 -1.22 7.18
N GLU A 178 -8.32 -1.78 8.36
CA GLU A 178 -9.67 -1.82 8.93
C GLU A 178 -10.00 -0.53 9.69
N GLU A 179 -9.01 0.34 9.90
CA GLU A 179 -9.21 1.66 10.51
C GLU A 179 -10.05 2.55 9.59
N ALA A 180 -11.02 3.25 10.16
CA ALA A 180 -11.89 4.18 9.43
C ALA A 180 -11.09 5.42 9.01
N VAL A 181 -10.44 5.33 7.86
CA VAL A 181 -9.68 6.40 7.23
C VAL A 181 -10.32 6.73 5.89
N ALA A 182 -10.43 8.02 5.58
CA ALA A 182 -10.93 8.45 4.29
C ALA A 182 -10.18 7.72 3.16
N PRO A 183 -10.89 7.09 2.21
CA PRO A 183 -10.27 6.24 1.22
C PRO A 183 -9.24 7.04 0.41
N PRO A 184 -8.05 6.46 0.23
CA PRO A 184 -6.97 6.97 -0.59
C PRO A 184 -7.36 7.73 -1.88
N GLY A 185 -7.32 9.07 -1.87
CA GLY A 185 -7.66 9.89 -3.03
C GLY A 185 -6.51 10.08 -4.04
N VAL A 186 -6.85 10.48 -5.29
CA VAL A 186 -5.89 10.89 -6.34
C VAL A 186 -5.09 12.13 -5.94
N ALA A 187 -5.59 12.93 -4.99
CA ALA A 187 -4.91 14.12 -4.50
C ALA A 187 -3.49 13.81 -4.01
N SER A 188 -3.31 12.77 -3.18
CA SER A 188 -1.97 12.32 -2.76
C SER A 188 -1.02 12.04 -3.94
N HIS A 189 -1.49 11.38 -4.99
CA HIS A 189 -0.70 11.08 -6.19
C HIS A 189 -0.30 12.35 -6.93
N ALA A 190 -1.25 13.26 -7.14
CA ALA A 190 -1.01 14.53 -7.82
C ALA A 190 -0.04 15.43 -7.03
N VAL A 191 -0.19 15.50 -5.71
CA VAL A 191 0.69 16.26 -4.81
C VAL A 191 2.09 15.67 -4.81
N ALA A 192 2.24 14.35 -4.60
CA ALA A 192 3.53 13.69 -4.61
C ALA A 192 4.26 13.90 -5.95
N ARG A 193 3.54 13.74 -7.07
CA ARG A 193 4.11 13.94 -8.41
C ARG A 193 4.54 15.38 -8.65
N SER A 194 3.74 16.35 -8.21
CA SER A 194 4.06 17.77 -8.32
C SER A 194 5.29 18.14 -7.47
N LEU A 195 5.39 17.60 -6.25
CA LEU A 195 6.55 17.77 -5.38
C LEU A 195 7.81 17.13 -5.97
N HIS A 196 7.69 15.92 -6.52
CA HIS A 196 8.82 15.24 -7.16
C HIS A 196 9.30 16.00 -8.41
N ALA A 197 8.39 16.48 -9.25
CA ALA A 197 8.72 17.31 -10.40
C ALA A 197 9.45 18.61 -9.99
N ALA A 198 9.03 19.23 -8.87
CA ALA A 198 9.63 20.47 -8.39
C ALA A 198 10.96 20.28 -7.64
N ARG A 199 11.16 19.14 -6.95
CA ARG A 199 12.25 18.96 -5.98
C ARG A 199 13.03 17.65 -6.12
N GLY A 200 12.80 16.85 -7.15
CA GLY A 200 13.36 15.50 -7.30
C GLY A 200 14.89 15.46 -7.20
N ALA A 201 15.60 16.40 -7.84
CA ALA A 201 17.06 16.48 -7.75
C ALA A 201 17.54 16.76 -6.30
N GLN A 202 16.91 17.71 -5.60
CA GLN A 202 17.26 18.03 -4.22
C GLN A 202 16.99 16.86 -3.25
N LEU A 203 15.93 16.10 -3.53
CA LEU A 203 15.58 14.89 -2.77
C LEU A 203 16.57 13.76 -3.04
N ALA A 204 17.04 13.60 -4.28
CA ALA A 204 18.08 12.65 -4.64
C ALA A 204 19.41 12.98 -3.93
N ASP A 205 19.85 14.23 -3.97
CA ASP A 205 21.05 14.67 -3.25
C ASP A 205 20.91 14.44 -1.73
N ARG A 206 19.69 14.59 -1.19
CA ARG A 206 19.41 14.31 0.22
C ARG A 206 19.52 12.82 0.53
N TRP A 207 19.02 11.95 -0.34
CA TRP A 207 19.16 10.50 -0.20
C TRP A 207 20.65 10.12 -0.14
N GLU A 208 21.45 10.62 -1.07
CA GLU A 208 22.89 10.32 -1.12
C GLU A 208 23.63 10.80 0.14
N ARG A 209 23.26 11.97 0.68
CA ARG A 209 23.81 12.45 1.96
C ARG A 209 23.44 11.53 3.12
N LEU A 210 22.22 11.01 3.17
CA LEU A 210 21.80 10.07 4.21
C LEU A 210 22.57 8.74 4.12
N GLU A 211 22.88 8.27 2.90
CA GLU A 211 23.74 7.11 2.67
C GLU A 211 25.19 7.36 3.12
N GLY A 212 25.70 8.58 2.92
CA GLY A 212 27.04 9.01 3.35
C GLY A 212 27.19 9.27 4.86
N GLY A 213 26.09 9.58 5.56
CA GLY A 213 26.06 9.76 7.01
C GLY A 213 25.01 10.79 7.45
N ALA A 214 23.97 10.32 8.14
CA ALA A 214 22.98 11.18 8.77
C ALA A 214 23.54 11.88 10.03
N THR A 215 22.90 12.96 10.47
CA THR A 215 23.27 13.70 11.70
C THR A 215 22.08 13.89 12.65
N GLY A 216 22.36 14.16 13.93
CA GLY A 216 21.33 14.51 14.92
C GLY A 216 20.28 13.41 15.13
N ALA A 217 19.01 13.80 15.23
CA ALA A 217 17.90 12.87 15.46
C ALA A 217 17.73 11.83 14.33
N VAL A 218 18.09 12.19 13.08
CA VAL A 218 18.04 11.26 11.94
C VAL A 218 19.13 10.19 12.05
N ALA A 219 20.34 10.56 12.48
CA ALA A 219 21.42 9.59 12.74
C ALA A 219 21.03 8.58 13.81
N TYR A 220 20.51 9.09 14.93
CA TYR A 220 20.00 8.25 16.02
C TYR A 220 18.90 7.30 15.55
N TRP A 221 18.00 7.77 14.70
CA TRP A 221 16.97 6.93 14.09
C TRP A 221 17.55 5.85 13.18
N VAL A 222 18.52 6.19 12.32
CA VAL A 222 19.20 5.22 11.43
C VAL A 222 19.90 4.12 12.23
N GLU A 223 20.59 4.48 13.32
CA GLU A 223 21.22 3.51 14.23
C GLU A 223 20.19 2.59 14.88
N CYS A 224 19.07 3.15 15.35
CA CYS A 224 17.93 2.39 15.85
C CYS A 224 17.40 1.40 14.80
N VAL A 225 17.25 1.85 13.55
CA VAL A 225 16.72 1.00 12.46
C VAL A 225 17.66 -0.17 12.17
N ARG A 226 18.96 0.10 12.01
CA ARG A 226 19.97 -0.93 11.73
C ARG A 226 20.18 -1.88 12.90
N GLY A 227 20.09 -1.39 14.13
CA GLY A 227 20.36 -2.15 15.36
C GLY A 227 19.20 -2.98 15.88
N ALA A 228 17.95 -2.71 15.47
CA ALA A 228 16.79 -3.39 16.05
C ALA A 228 16.63 -4.85 15.60
N GLY A 229 17.21 -5.27 14.47
CA GLY A 229 17.06 -6.64 13.97
C GLY A 229 15.61 -7.03 13.62
N LEU A 230 14.71 -6.06 13.44
CA LEU A 230 13.32 -6.30 13.08
C LEU A 230 13.18 -6.63 11.59
N PRO A 231 12.29 -7.57 11.20
CA PRO A 231 11.99 -7.84 9.80
C PRO A 231 11.44 -6.60 9.07
N VAL A 232 11.72 -6.49 7.76
CA VAL A 232 11.27 -5.37 6.91
C VAL A 232 9.76 -5.12 6.98
N HIS A 233 8.93 -6.18 7.09
CA HIS A 233 7.47 -6.00 7.18
C HIS A 233 7.04 -5.29 8.47
N VAL A 234 7.78 -5.43 9.57
CA VAL A 234 7.50 -4.74 10.85
C VAL A 234 7.80 -3.25 10.74
N TRP A 235 8.81 -2.89 9.94
CA TRP A 235 9.22 -1.49 9.75
C TRP A 235 8.14 -0.62 9.13
N GLY A 236 7.19 -1.19 8.38
CA GLY A 236 6.04 -0.45 7.88
C GLY A 236 5.21 0.14 9.02
N SER A 237 4.87 -0.69 10.00
CA SER A 237 4.11 -0.27 11.19
C SER A 237 4.94 0.65 12.09
N GLN A 238 6.24 0.38 12.27
CA GLN A 238 7.12 1.25 13.05
C GLN A 238 7.26 2.65 12.44
N LEU A 239 7.39 2.73 11.12
CA LEU A 239 7.47 4.00 10.39
C LEU A 239 6.16 4.77 10.49
N HIS A 240 5.03 4.10 10.28
CA HIS A 240 3.70 4.69 10.49
C HIS A 240 3.55 5.27 11.91
N MET A 241 3.96 4.51 12.93
CA MET A 241 3.90 4.97 14.31
C MET A 241 4.83 6.17 14.58
N LEU A 242 6.00 6.27 13.93
CA LEU A 242 6.85 7.46 14.00
C LEU A 242 6.16 8.68 13.36
N LEU A 243 5.56 8.52 12.18
CA LEU A 243 4.83 9.57 11.46
C LEU A 243 3.61 10.06 12.26
N ASN A 244 2.85 9.14 12.86
CA ASN A 244 1.75 9.47 13.77
C ASN A 244 2.22 10.34 14.95
N ARG A 245 3.36 10.01 15.58
CA ARG A 245 3.91 10.80 16.70
C ARG A 245 4.28 12.23 16.29
N LEU A 246 4.75 12.40 15.06
CA LEU A 246 5.03 13.70 14.44
C LEU A 246 3.75 14.48 14.07
N GLY A 247 2.57 13.87 14.15
CA GLY A 247 1.33 14.48 13.72
C GLY A 247 1.17 14.53 12.20
N ILE A 248 1.85 13.64 11.48
CA ILE A 248 1.64 13.43 10.05
C ILE A 248 0.35 12.63 9.89
N THR A 249 -0.58 13.18 9.10
CA THR A 249 -1.86 12.52 8.82
C THR A 249 -1.68 11.32 7.89
N PRO A 250 -2.63 10.37 7.84
CA PRO A 250 -2.58 9.27 6.87
C PRO A 250 -2.42 9.73 5.42
N GLU A 251 -3.08 10.82 5.00
CA GLU A 251 -2.95 11.36 3.64
C GLU A 251 -1.56 11.95 3.39
N GLU A 252 -1.00 12.68 4.35
CA GLU A 252 0.37 13.19 4.25
C GLU A 252 1.40 12.06 4.22
N GLU A 253 1.22 11.01 5.04
CA GLU A 253 2.07 9.82 5.02
C GLU A 253 2.06 9.15 3.63
N ARG A 254 0.89 9.03 2.99
CA ARG A 254 0.78 8.53 1.62
C ARG A 254 1.55 9.40 0.63
N VAL A 255 1.46 10.73 0.73
CA VAL A 255 2.24 11.65 -0.11
C VAL A 255 3.74 11.44 0.11
N VAL A 256 4.18 11.40 1.37
CA VAL A 256 5.61 11.24 1.73
C VAL A 256 6.14 9.92 1.18
N CYS A 257 5.46 8.81 1.43
CA CYS A 257 5.88 7.50 0.95
C CYS A 257 5.99 7.45 -0.59
N ARG A 258 5.01 8.00 -1.32
CA ARG A 258 5.06 8.07 -2.80
C ARG A 258 6.18 8.99 -3.30
N LEU A 259 6.37 10.14 -2.67
CA LEU A 259 7.42 11.09 -3.02
C LEU A 259 8.80 10.45 -2.88
N VAL A 260 9.04 9.79 -1.74
CA VAL A 260 10.30 9.11 -1.46
C VAL A 260 10.50 7.90 -2.37
N ALA A 261 9.43 7.14 -2.69
CA ALA A 261 9.49 6.05 -3.67
C ALA A 261 9.91 6.54 -5.07
N MET A 262 9.28 7.61 -5.59
CA MET A 262 9.67 8.20 -6.88
C MET A 262 11.11 8.70 -6.88
N THR A 263 11.55 9.27 -5.75
CA THR A 263 12.96 9.72 -5.59
C THR A 263 13.93 8.55 -5.69
N ALA A 264 13.57 7.38 -5.12
CA ALA A 264 14.38 6.17 -5.21
C ALA A 264 14.40 5.59 -6.64
N GLU A 265 13.30 5.70 -7.40
CA GLU A 265 13.15 5.18 -8.77
C GLU A 265 13.91 5.99 -9.82
N ALA A 266 13.72 7.31 -9.82
CA ALA A 266 14.17 8.19 -10.91
C ALA A 266 14.69 9.52 -10.34
N PRO A 267 15.93 9.57 -9.82
CA PRO A 267 16.48 10.78 -9.23
C PRO A 267 16.55 11.91 -10.27
N GLY A 268 15.66 12.89 -10.14
CA GLY A 268 15.72 14.16 -10.88
C GLY A 268 15.26 14.15 -12.34
N VAL A 269 14.66 13.06 -12.86
CA VAL A 269 14.22 13.00 -14.27
C VAL A 269 12.73 12.67 -14.36
N VAL A 270 11.93 13.63 -14.83
CA VAL A 270 10.56 13.38 -15.30
C VAL A 270 10.56 13.62 -16.81
N GLU A 271 10.94 12.60 -17.58
CA GLU A 271 10.73 12.60 -19.02
C GLU A 271 9.21 12.50 -19.28
N GLY A 272 8.68 13.30 -20.21
CA GLY A 272 7.29 13.16 -20.63
C GLY A 272 7.06 11.80 -21.31
N VAL A 273 5.80 11.35 -21.41
CA VAL A 273 5.44 10.04 -22.01
C VAL A 273 5.99 9.85 -23.44
N HIS A 274 6.23 10.95 -24.16
CA HIS A 274 6.79 10.94 -25.51
C HIS A 274 8.27 11.36 -25.58
N GLY A 275 8.92 11.57 -24.43
CA GLY A 275 10.34 11.92 -24.33
C GLY A 275 11.19 10.70 -23.95
N GLY A 276 12.44 10.69 -24.42
CA GLY A 276 13.45 9.73 -23.98
C GLY A 276 13.68 8.53 -24.91
N GLU A 277 14.68 7.71 -24.54
CA GLU A 277 15.06 6.46 -25.21
C GLU A 277 15.13 5.29 -24.22
N ALA A 278 14.29 5.31 -23.18
CA ALA A 278 14.28 4.28 -22.14
C ALA A 278 14.01 2.88 -22.70
N ASP A 279 13.10 2.78 -23.67
CA ASP A 279 12.79 1.56 -24.41
C ASP A 279 14.03 1.03 -25.15
N ARG A 280 14.76 1.90 -25.87
CA ARG A 280 15.99 1.51 -26.60
C ARG A 280 17.09 1.07 -25.65
N ARG A 281 17.34 1.84 -24.58
CA ARG A 281 18.33 1.50 -23.53
C ARG A 281 18.01 0.16 -22.91
N TYR A 282 16.76 -0.06 -22.52
CA TYR A 282 16.27 -1.33 -22.00
C TYR A 282 16.45 -2.47 -23.02
N LEU A 283 16.07 -2.24 -24.28
CA LEU A 283 16.18 -3.26 -25.33
C LEU A 283 17.62 -3.65 -25.61
N VAL A 284 18.57 -2.73 -25.52
CA VAL A 284 20.00 -3.03 -25.63
C VAL A 284 20.46 -3.81 -24.39
N ALA A 285 20.17 -3.31 -23.18
CA ALA A 285 20.61 -3.90 -21.91
C ALA A 285 20.06 -5.30 -21.61
N SER A 286 18.98 -5.71 -22.28
CA SER A 286 18.35 -7.03 -22.08
C SER A 286 18.68 -8.06 -23.16
N LYS A 287 19.64 -7.78 -24.07
CA LYS A 287 20.12 -8.72 -25.08
C LYS A 287 21.01 -9.80 -24.46
N TYR A 288 21.06 -10.95 -25.13
CA TYR A 288 22.14 -11.92 -24.92
C TYR A 288 23.20 -11.69 -26.00
N HIS A 289 24.46 -11.90 -25.62
CA HIS A 289 25.62 -11.69 -26.46
C HIS A 289 26.34 -13.02 -26.70
N VAL A 290 26.72 -13.27 -27.95
CA VAL A 290 27.47 -14.49 -28.29
C VAL A 290 28.85 -14.41 -27.66
N GLY A 291 29.31 -15.50 -27.04
CA GLY A 291 30.63 -15.60 -26.42
C GLY A 291 30.71 -15.10 -24.97
N GLU A 292 29.67 -14.46 -24.46
CA GLU A 292 29.59 -14.05 -23.05
C GLU A 292 29.10 -15.21 -22.17
N PRO A 293 29.91 -15.71 -21.22
CA PRO A 293 29.48 -16.76 -20.30
C PRO A 293 28.42 -16.22 -19.32
N ASP A 294 27.71 -17.15 -18.64
CA ASP A 294 26.85 -16.83 -17.48
C ASP A 294 25.63 -15.92 -17.73
N GLN A 295 25.11 -15.91 -18.96
CA GLN A 295 23.87 -15.20 -19.32
C GLN A 295 22.60 -16.06 -19.14
N GLY A 296 22.75 -17.31 -18.70
CA GLY A 296 21.64 -18.23 -18.47
C GLY A 296 20.79 -17.83 -17.26
N PRO A 297 19.55 -18.37 -17.14
CA PRO A 297 18.74 -18.14 -15.97
C PRO A 297 19.40 -18.70 -14.71
N ARG A 298 19.36 -17.93 -13.61
CA ARG A 298 19.84 -18.39 -12.30
C ARG A 298 18.90 -19.44 -11.71
N ALA A 299 19.49 -20.38 -10.96
CA ALA A 299 18.78 -21.42 -10.22
C ALA A 299 18.11 -20.84 -8.97
N GLU A 300 17.00 -20.14 -9.16
CA GLU A 300 16.19 -19.54 -8.09
C GLU A 300 14.94 -20.39 -7.80
N PRO A 301 14.60 -20.67 -6.53
CA PRO A 301 13.41 -21.43 -6.20
C PRO A 301 12.15 -20.71 -6.68
N VAL A 302 11.14 -21.49 -7.06
CA VAL A 302 9.82 -20.96 -7.38
C VAL A 302 9.10 -20.70 -6.06
N VAL A 303 8.94 -19.43 -5.71
CA VAL A 303 8.17 -19.03 -4.52
C VAL A 303 6.69 -19.16 -4.85
N ALA A 304 6.03 -20.14 -4.23
CA ALA A 304 4.59 -20.31 -4.34
C ALA A 304 3.86 -19.09 -3.76
N PHE A 305 2.85 -18.62 -4.47
CA PHE A 305 1.91 -17.66 -3.91
C PHE A 305 1.04 -18.39 -2.87
N GLY A 306 0.74 -17.73 -1.75
CA GLY A 306 -0.16 -18.28 -0.76
C GLY A 306 -0.80 -17.18 0.08
N ALA A 307 -2.08 -17.40 0.42
CA ALA A 307 -2.78 -16.55 1.37
C ALA A 307 -2.02 -16.51 2.71
N LEU A 308 -1.89 -15.31 3.27
CA LEU A 308 -1.41 -15.13 4.63
C LEU A 308 -2.47 -15.68 5.60
N PRO A 309 -2.09 -16.15 6.80
CA PRO A 309 -3.02 -16.82 7.73
C PRO A 309 -4.26 -15.99 8.11
N TRP A 310 -4.16 -14.67 8.06
CA TRP A 310 -5.24 -13.74 8.41
C TRP A 310 -6.08 -13.27 7.21
N GLN A 311 -5.72 -13.66 5.98
CA GLN A 311 -6.48 -13.25 4.79
C GLN A 311 -7.70 -14.13 4.60
N ARG A 312 -8.86 -13.50 4.36
CA ARG A 312 -10.10 -14.21 4.06
C ARG A 312 -10.00 -14.88 2.69
N VAL A 313 -10.22 -16.19 2.68
CA VAL A 313 -10.31 -17.01 1.47
C VAL A 313 -11.77 -17.20 1.09
N VAL A 314 -12.08 -17.07 -0.20
CA VAL A 314 -13.42 -17.26 -0.78
C VAL A 314 -13.33 -18.34 -1.84
N GLU A 315 -14.04 -19.44 -1.61
CA GLU A 315 -14.21 -20.50 -2.62
C GLU A 315 -15.20 -20.04 -3.69
N LEU A 316 -14.89 -20.33 -4.94
CA LEU A 316 -15.83 -20.13 -6.04
C LEU A 316 -16.49 -21.48 -6.39
N PRO A 317 -17.71 -21.47 -6.95
CA PRO A 317 -18.34 -22.67 -7.49
C PRO A 317 -17.48 -23.35 -8.56
N ASP A 318 -17.81 -24.60 -8.86
CA ASP A 318 -17.15 -25.34 -9.93
C ASP A 318 -17.29 -24.63 -11.29
N ALA A 319 -16.18 -24.56 -12.02
CA ALA A 319 -16.15 -24.05 -13.37
C ALA A 319 -16.88 -25.00 -14.34
N VAL A 320 -17.67 -24.42 -15.25
CA VAL A 320 -18.34 -25.18 -16.31
C VAL A 320 -17.49 -25.10 -17.56
N ALA A 321 -16.97 -26.25 -18.02
CA ALA A 321 -16.14 -26.29 -19.22
C ALA A 321 -16.89 -25.71 -20.44
N PRO A 322 -16.33 -24.71 -21.14
CA PRO A 322 -16.93 -24.20 -22.37
C PRO A 322 -17.01 -25.31 -23.43
N SER A 323 -18.12 -25.38 -24.17
CA SER A 323 -18.39 -26.43 -25.16
C SER A 323 -18.09 -26.02 -26.61
N VAL A 324 -17.59 -24.82 -26.85
CA VAL A 324 -17.27 -24.32 -28.20
C VAL A 324 -15.88 -24.77 -28.66
N SER A 325 -15.69 -24.85 -29.98
CA SER A 325 -14.38 -25.10 -30.57
C SER A 325 -13.45 -23.88 -30.44
N LEU A 326 -12.13 -24.11 -30.55
CA LEU A 326 -11.15 -23.03 -30.57
C LEU A 326 -11.38 -22.04 -31.72
N VAL A 327 -11.79 -22.53 -32.89
CA VAL A 327 -12.06 -21.69 -34.07
C VAL A 327 -13.24 -20.76 -33.80
N GLU A 328 -14.31 -21.26 -33.20
CA GLU A 328 -15.47 -20.46 -32.81
C GLU A 328 -15.09 -19.42 -31.75
N ALA A 329 -14.33 -19.80 -30.72
CA ALA A 329 -13.86 -18.87 -29.69
C ALA A 329 -13.00 -17.74 -30.29
N LEU A 330 -12.07 -18.06 -31.19
CA LEU A 330 -11.26 -17.07 -31.90
C LEU A 330 -12.11 -16.13 -32.76
N ALA A 331 -13.08 -16.68 -33.49
CA ALA A 331 -13.96 -15.92 -34.36
C ALA A 331 -14.91 -15.01 -33.58
N ALA A 332 -15.39 -15.44 -32.42
CA ALA A 332 -16.28 -14.69 -31.54
C ALA A 332 -15.56 -13.67 -30.65
N ARG A 333 -14.27 -13.85 -30.38
CA ARG A 333 -13.49 -12.98 -29.48
C ARG A 333 -13.52 -11.52 -29.93
N ARG A 334 -14.03 -10.64 -29.06
CA ARG A 334 -14.06 -9.19 -29.25
C ARG A 334 -13.65 -8.50 -27.94
N THR A 335 -13.14 -7.29 -28.08
CA THR A 335 -12.91 -6.39 -26.95
C THR A 335 -14.09 -5.46 -26.87
N VAL A 336 -14.88 -5.56 -25.80
CA VAL A 336 -16.11 -4.79 -25.60
C VAL A 336 -15.79 -3.46 -24.90
N ARG A 337 -16.62 -2.44 -25.17
CA ARG A 337 -16.53 -1.08 -24.60
C ARG A 337 -17.92 -0.53 -24.31
N GLY A 338 -18.00 0.63 -23.66
CA GLY A 338 -19.26 1.32 -23.43
C GLY A 338 -20.23 0.55 -22.54
N GLU A 339 -21.53 0.80 -22.74
CA GLU A 339 -22.64 0.20 -21.99
C GLU A 339 -22.74 -1.33 -22.16
N ALA A 340 -22.10 -1.90 -23.18
CA ALA A 340 -22.04 -3.34 -23.36
C ALA A 340 -21.19 -4.04 -22.27
N LEU A 341 -20.49 -3.31 -21.40
CA LEU A 341 -19.86 -3.85 -20.18
C LEU A 341 -20.71 -3.64 -18.92
N ALA A 342 -21.97 -3.24 -19.08
CA ALA A 342 -22.95 -3.24 -17.99
C ALA A 342 -23.74 -4.56 -17.93
N GLY A 343 -24.13 -4.96 -16.72
CA GLY A 343 -24.97 -6.13 -16.49
C GLY A 343 -24.51 -6.98 -15.30
N GLY A 344 -25.20 -8.10 -15.08
CA GLY A 344 -24.85 -9.04 -14.02
C GLY A 344 -23.72 -9.99 -14.44
N LEU A 345 -22.93 -10.44 -13.46
CA LEU A 345 -22.02 -11.58 -13.59
C LEU A 345 -22.23 -12.45 -12.35
N ASP A 346 -22.22 -13.77 -12.50
CA ASP A 346 -22.32 -14.70 -11.36
C ASP A 346 -20.97 -15.39 -11.07
N ALA A 347 -20.88 -15.97 -9.88
CA ALA A 347 -19.67 -16.64 -9.41
C ALA A 347 -19.28 -17.84 -10.29
N VAL A 348 -20.23 -18.54 -10.91
CA VAL A 348 -19.97 -19.71 -11.79
C VAL A 348 -19.27 -19.26 -13.08
N ARG A 349 -19.74 -18.17 -13.70
CA ARG A 349 -19.14 -17.57 -14.89
C ARG A 349 -17.77 -16.98 -14.57
N LEU A 350 -17.61 -16.32 -13.41
CA LEU A 350 -16.30 -15.84 -12.95
C LEU A 350 -15.32 -17.00 -12.72
N ALA A 351 -15.74 -18.07 -12.03
CA ALA A 351 -14.94 -19.28 -11.82
C ALA A 351 -14.54 -19.92 -13.15
N THR A 352 -15.50 -20.05 -14.07
CA THR A 352 -15.28 -20.60 -15.41
C THR A 352 -14.21 -19.80 -16.16
N LEU A 353 -14.31 -18.47 -16.12
CA LEU A 353 -13.33 -17.58 -16.73
C LEU A 353 -11.93 -17.76 -16.15
N LEU A 354 -11.80 -17.69 -14.82
CA LEU A 354 -10.51 -17.74 -14.13
C LEU A 354 -9.85 -19.13 -14.24
N TRP A 355 -10.59 -20.20 -13.94
CA TRP A 355 -10.02 -21.54 -13.84
C TRP A 355 -9.73 -22.16 -15.20
N THR A 356 -10.51 -21.85 -16.23
CA THR A 356 -10.22 -22.30 -17.59
C THR A 356 -9.04 -21.54 -18.20
N ALA A 357 -8.89 -20.25 -17.91
CA ALA A 357 -7.85 -19.41 -18.51
C ALA A 357 -6.50 -19.45 -17.76
N HIS A 358 -6.51 -19.73 -16.45
CA HIS A 358 -5.35 -19.56 -15.57
C HIS A 358 -5.17 -20.67 -14.51
N GLY A 359 -6.20 -21.47 -14.23
CA GLY A 359 -6.16 -22.49 -13.18
C GLY A 359 -5.07 -23.54 -13.39
N ALA A 360 -4.48 -24.03 -12.29
CA ALA A 360 -3.54 -25.14 -12.33
C ALA A 360 -4.20 -26.41 -12.90
N LEU A 361 -3.47 -27.06 -13.80
CA LEU A 361 -3.77 -28.38 -14.35
C LEU A 361 -3.23 -29.47 -13.39
N PRO A 362 -3.69 -30.73 -13.52
CA PRO A 362 -3.27 -31.82 -12.62
C PRO A 362 -1.75 -32.07 -12.56
N ASP A 363 -1.02 -31.72 -13.61
CA ASP A 363 0.44 -31.83 -13.69
C ASP A 363 1.17 -30.58 -13.16
N GLY A 364 0.44 -29.65 -12.54
CA GLY A 364 0.98 -28.41 -12.02
C GLY A 364 1.28 -27.37 -13.10
N ARG A 365 0.98 -27.60 -14.39
CA ARG A 365 1.10 -26.54 -15.42
C ARG A 365 -0.12 -25.63 -15.43
N ARG A 366 0.00 -24.49 -16.11
CA ARG A 366 -1.14 -23.60 -16.43
C ARG A 366 -1.45 -23.70 -17.92
N PRO A 367 -2.67 -23.35 -18.36
CA PRO A 367 -3.07 -23.37 -19.77
C PRO A 367 -2.42 -22.25 -20.62
N HIS A 368 -1.34 -21.63 -20.14
CA HIS A 368 -0.51 -20.70 -20.88
C HIS A 368 0.98 -20.97 -20.59
N PRO A 369 1.89 -20.70 -21.54
CA PRO A 369 3.31 -20.86 -21.32
C PRO A 369 3.85 -19.77 -20.37
N SER A 370 4.92 -20.11 -19.65
CA SER A 370 5.63 -19.21 -18.73
C SER A 370 7.13 -19.48 -18.77
N ALA A 371 7.94 -18.43 -18.68
CA ALA A 371 9.39 -18.54 -18.72
C ALA A 371 9.91 -19.32 -17.50
N GLY A 372 10.46 -20.52 -17.75
CA GLY A 372 10.94 -21.41 -16.69
C GLY A 372 9.84 -21.91 -15.76
N GLY A 373 8.58 -21.92 -16.20
CA GLY A 373 7.45 -22.44 -15.41
C GLY A 373 7.17 -21.66 -14.12
N ARG A 374 7.52 -20.36 -14.08
CA ARG A 374 7.43 -19.55 -12.86
C ARG A 374 6.04 -18.98 -12.60
N TYR A 375 5.17 -18.93 -13.61
CA TYR A 375 3.81 -18.38 -13.54
C TYR A 375 3.78 -17.01 -12.86
N SER A 376 4.48 -16.09 -13.51
CA SER A 376 4.74 -14.73 -13.05
C SER A 376 3.58 -13.79 -13.37
N ALA A 377 2.83 -14.06 -14.43
CA ALA A 377 1.57 -13.38 -14.72
C ALA A 377 0.50 -13.90 -13.76
N ARG A 378 -0.26 -12.97 -13.19
CA ARG A 378 -1.26 -13.18 -12.14
C ARG A 378 -2.53 -12.41 -12.49
N VAL A 379 -3.63 -12.77 -11.83
CA VAL A 379 -4.89 -12.04 -11.91
C VAL A 379 -5.25 -11.53 -10.52
N ARG A 380 -5.61 -10.25 -10.43
CA ARG A 380 -6.34 -9.67 -9.32
C ARG A 380 -7.73 -9.29 -9.80
N VAL A 381 -8.77 -9.51 -9.00
CA VAL A 381 -10.16 -9.24 -9.36
C VAL A 381 -10.70 -8.20 -8.41
N LEU A 382 -11.15 -7.08 -8.98
CA LEU A 382 -11.94 -6.10 -8.26
C LEU A 382 -13.41 -6.41 -8.51
N VAL A 383 -14.17 -6.70 -7.44
CA VAL A 383 -15.58 -7.10 -7.48
C VAL A 383 -16.44 -6.00 -6.85
N TRP A 384 -17.50 -5.60 -7.55
CA TRP A 384 -18.59 -4.80 -6.96
C TRP A 384 -19.90 -5.57 -6.92
N ARG A 385 -20.28 -6.25 -8.01
CA ARG A 385 -21.63 -6.81 -8.19
C ARG A 385 -21.61 -8.17 -8.87
N VAL A 386 -20.78 -9.09 -8.38
CA VAL A 386 -20.78 -10.48 -8.83
C VAL A 386 -21.69 -11.29 -7.90
N ALA A 387 -22.75 -11.87 -8.44
CA ALA A 387 -23.67 -12.69 -7.65
C ALA A 387 -22.92 -13.90 -7.05
N GLY A 388 -22.94 -14.01 -5.72
CA GLY A 388 -22.21 -15.05 -4.97
C GLY A 388 -20.78 -14.69 -4.54
N VAL A 389 -20.32 -13.46 -4.79
CA VAL A 389 -19.02 -12.96 -4.30
C VAL A 389 -19.20 -11.58 -3.69
N GLU A 390 -18.74 -11.39 -2.46
CA GLU A 390 -18.84 -10.08 -1.80
C GLU A 390 -17.95 -9.03 -2.46
N PRO A 391 -18.31 -7.73 -2.42
CA PRO A 391 -17.46 -6.66 -2.90
C PRO A 391 -16.07 -6.68 -2.25
N GLY A 392 -15.03 -6.50 -3.06
CA GLY A 392 -13.65 -6.53 -2.59
C GLY A 392 -12.64 -6.53 -3.71
N VAL A 393 -11.37 -6.40 -3.34
CA VAL A 393 -10.22 -6.68 -4.20
C VAL A 393 -9.64 -8.03 -3.80
N TYR A 394 -9.47 -8.94 -4.76
CA TYR A 394 -9.09 -10.33 -4.52
C TYR A 394 -7.90 -10.74 -5.40
N ASP A 395 -6.86 -11.33 -4.82
CA ASP A 395 -5.90 -12.10 -5.60
C ASP A 395 -6.50 -13.46 -5.99
N VAL A 396 -6.14 -13.92 -7.18
CA VAL A 396 -6.53 -15.25 -7.67
C VAL A 396 -5.43 -16.24 -7.28
N ASP A 397 -5.74 -17.18 -6.38
CA ASP A 397 -4.91 -18.36 -6.13
C ASP A 397 -5.35 -19.45 -7.10
N GLU A 398 -4.66 -19.51 -8.24
CA GLU A 398 -4.92 -20.42 -9.34
C GLU A 398 -4.52 -21.86 -9.06
N VAL A 399 -3.70 -22.10 -8.02
CA VAL A 399 -3.33 -23.44 -7.56
C VAL A 399 -4.47 -24.04 -6.76
N ARG A 400 -4.93 -23.30 -5.74
CA ARG A 400 -6.02 -23.75 -4.86
C ARG A 400 -7.39 -23.50 -5.45
N ARG A 401 -7.48 -22.72 -6.55
CA ARG A 401 -8.72 -22.29 -7.20
C ARG A 401 -9.65 -21.54 -6.25
N VAL A 402 -9.09 -20.56 -5.54
CA VAL A 402 -9.80 -19.70 -4.59
C VAL A 402 -9.45 -18.23 -4.81
N LEU A 403 -10.32 -17.34 -4.31
CA LEU A 403 -10.03 -15.92 -4.22
C LEU A 403 -9.49 -15.59 -2.82
N VAL A 404 -8.43 -14.79 -2.75
CA VAL A 404 -7.84 -14.32 -1.49
C VAL A 404 -8.11 -12.84 -1.35
N ARG A 405 -8.90 -12.45 -0.36
CA ARG A 405 -9.29 -11.05 -0.15
C ARG A 405 -8.08 -10.22 0.27
N VAL A 406 -7.85 -9.12 -0.45
CA VAL A 406 -6.74 -8.19 -0.24
C VAL A 406 -7.22 -6.89 0.40
N ALA A 407 -8.38 -6.38 -0.04
CA ALA A 407 -8.95 -5.11 0.44
C ALA A 407 -10.48 -5.08 0.24
N GLU A 408 -11.12 -4.09 0.86
CA GLU A 408 -12.48 -3.66 0.52
C GLU A 408 -12.58 -3.20 -0.94
N ALA A 409 -13.80 -3.20 -1.49
CA ALA A 409 -14.01 -2.63 -2.81
C ALA A 409 -13.77 -1.12 -2.76
N PRO A 410 -12.89 -0.55 -3.60
CA PRO A 410 -12.72 0.89 -3.66
C PRO A 410 -13.99 1.54 -4.24
N PRO A 411 -14.29 2.79 -3.85
CA PRO A 411 -15.36 3.57 -4.48
C PRO A 411 -15.19 3.63 -5.99
N GLU A 412 -16.28 3.57 -6.76
CA GLU A 412 -16.21 3.58 -8.23
C GLU A 412 -15.48 4.82 -8.77
N ARG A 413 -15.63 5.97 -8.08
CA ARG A 413 -14.93 7.22 -8.42
C ARG A 413 -13.41 7.10 -8.40
N ASP A 414 -12.84 6.27 -7.53
CA ASP A 414 -11.39 6.03 -7.45
C ASP A 414 -10.94 5.15 -8.63
N VAL A 415 -11.80 4.26 -9.10
CA VAL A 415 -11.50 3.42 -10.26
C VAL A 415 -11.65 4.21 -11.56
N VAL A 416 -12.62 5.12 -11.68
CA VAL A 416 -12.80 5.98 -12.87
C VAL A 416 -11.50 6.70 -13.25
N VAL A 417 -10.79 7.21 -12.26
CA VAL A 417 -9.54 7.95 -12.44
C VAL A 417 -8.31 7.05 -12.65
N SER A 418 -8.44 5.73 -12.50
CA SER A 418 -7.34 4.79 -12.75
C SER A 418 -7.07 4.55 -14.24
N SER A 419 -7.98 4.89 -15.14
CA SER A 419 -7.78 4.69 -16.58
C SER A 419 -8.44 5.76 -17.43
N MET A 420 -7.78 6.16 -18.52
CA MET A 420 -8.39 7.06 -19.51
C MET A 420 -9.58 6.44 -20.27
N TRP A 421 -9.77 5.11 -20.16
CA TRP A 421 -10.92 4.39 -20.74
C TRP A 421 -12.10 4.29 -19.77
N PHE A 422 -11.93 4.66 -18.51
CA PHE A 422 -13.01 4.69 -17.53
C PHE A 422 -13.69 6.06 -17.44
N GLY A 423 -14.98 6.04 -17.12
CA GLY A 423 -15.83 7.22 -17.00
C GLY A 423 -16.96 7.24 -18.03
N ARG A 424 -17.61 8.39 -18.17
CA ARG A 424 -18.78 8.56 -19.06
C ARG A 424 -18.36 8.92 -20.48
N GLY A 425 -19.01 8.31 -21.47
CA GLY A 425 -18.80 8.56 -22.90
C GLY A 425 -19.08 7.32 -23.74
N GLU A 426 -19.32 7.49 -25.04
CA GLU A 426 -19.77 6.44 -25.96
C GLU A 426 -18.85 5.19 -25.98
N ASP A 427 -17.52 5.41 -25.92
CA ASP A 427 -16.52 4.34 -25.89
C ASP A 427 -15.89 4.10 -24.51
N ARG A 428 -16.31 4.85 -23.49
CA ARG A 428 -15.77 4.73 -22.14
C ARG A 428 -16.60 3.77 -21.32
N VAL A 429 -15.94 3.10 -20.39
CA VAL A 429 -16.58 2.15 -19.49
C VAL A 429 -16.87 2.85 -18.18
N ASP A 430 -18.15 3.01 -17.83
CA ASP A 430 -18.55 3.52 -16.53
C ASP A 430 -18.48 2.39 -15.49
N PRO A 431 -17.56 2.44 -14.51
CA PRO A 431 -17.45 1.39 -13.49
C PRO A 431 -18.74 1.18 -12.68
N VAL A 432 -19.65 2.18 -12.64
CA VAL A 432 -20.97 2.03 -12.00
C VAL A 432 -21.80 0.92 -12.66
N GLY A 433 -21.62 0.61 -13.94
CA GLY A 433 -22.33 -0.48 -14.61
C GLY A 433 -21.63 -1.85 -14.54
N VAL A 434 -20.34 -1.86 -14.22
CA VAL A 434 -19.47 -3.04 -14.36
C VAL A 434 -19.51 -3.91 -13.09
N PRO A 435 -19.75 -5.22 -13.20
CA PRO A 435 -19.79 -6.09 -12.02
C PRO A 435 -18.39 -6.41 -11.45
N ALA A 436 -17.38 -6.55 -12.31
CA ALA A 436 -15.99 -6.76 -11.89
C ALA A 436 -14.95 -6.28 -12.92
N VAL A 437 -13.74 -6.00 -12.46
CA VAL A 437 -12.56 -5.72 -13.29
C VAL A 437 -11.47 -6.73 -12.96
N LEU A 438 -11.00 -7.45 -13.97
CA LEU A 438 -9.80 -8.27 -13.89
C LEU A 438 -8.58 -7.39 -14.15
N ALA A 439 -7.56 -7.53 -13.31
CA ALA A 439 -6.27 -6.89 -13.47
C ALA A 439 -5.22 -7.98 -13.71
N VAL A 440 -4.71 -8.05 -14.94
CA VAL A 440 -3.59 -8.92 -15.28
C VAL A 440 -2.32 -8.17 -14.91
N TYR A 441 -1.58 -8.67 -13.92
CA TYR A 441 -0.31 -8.10 -13.49
C TYR A 441 0.80 -9.14 -13.56
N ALA A 442 2.05 -8.69 -13.58
CA ALA A 442 3.21 -9.57 -13.61
C ALA A 442 4.13 -9.30 -12.42
N ARG A 443 4.56 -10.38 -11.76
CA ARG A 443 5.54 -10.37 -10.65
C ARG A 443 6.95 -10.29 -11.20
N VAL A 444 7.30 -9.12 -11.75
CA VAL A 444 8.61 -8.82 -12.35
C VAL A 444 9.74 -9.02 -11.33
N GLY A 445 9.53 -8.66 -10.06
CA GLY A 445 10.54 -8.84 -9.01
C GLY A 445 10.97 -10.31 -8.83
N VAL A 446 10.01 -11.25 -8.87
CA VAL A 446 10.30 -12.70 -8.80
C VAL A 446 11.05 -13.17 -10.04
N LEU A 447 10.66 -12.72 -11.23
CA LEU A 447 11.37 -13.05 -12.47
C LEU A 447 12.80 -12.48 -12.49
N ARG A 448 13.00 -11.27 -11.95
CA ARG A 448 14.28 -10.57 -11.94
C ARG A 448 15.38 -11.34 -11.23
N ARG A 449 15.04 -12.07 -10.16
CA ARG A 449 15.99 -12.94 -9.44
C ARG A 449 16.63 -13.97 -10.36
N ALA A 450 15.84 -14.55 -11.27
CA ALA A 450 16.30 -15.58 -12.21
C ALA A 450 16.83 -15.02 -13.54
N TYR A 451 16.21 -13.98 -14.08
CA TYR A 451 16.43 -13.51 -15.45
C TYR A 451 17.04 -12.10 -15.56
N GLY A 452 17.34 -11.45 -14.44
CA GLY A 452 17.89 -10.09 -14.41
C GLY A 452 17.06 -9.10 -15.24
N THR A 453 17.73 -8.27 -16.02
CA THR A 453 17.10 -7.25 -16.89
C THR A 453 16.13 -7.85 -17.92
N ARG A 454 16.25 -9.14 -18.26
CA ARG A 454 15.35 -9.79 -19.23
C ARG A 454 13.97 -10.09 -18.65
N ALA A 455 13.81 -10.04 -17.33
CA ALA A 455 12.57 -10.34 -16.62
C ALA A 455 11.36 -9.58 -17.19
N LEU A 456 11.50 -8.28 -17.46
CA LEU A 456 10.38 -7.47 -17.96
C LEU A 456 9.90 -7.92 -19.35
N ARG A 457 10.79 -8.43 -20.24
CA ARG A 457 10.37 -8.97 -21.56
C ARG A 457 9.49 -10.19 -21.37
N LEU A 458 9.92 -11.09 -20.49
CA LEU A 458 9.26 -12.36 -20.23
C LEU A 458 7.92 -12.12 -19.52
N ALA A 459 7.89 -11.19 -18.57
CA ALA A 459 6.69 -10.76 -17.86
C ALA A 459 5.59 -10.25 -18.81
N LEU A 460 5.93 -9.33 -19.71
CA LEU A 460 4.96 -8.75 -20.65
C LEU A 460 4.44 -9.78 -21.67
N VAL A 461 5.31 -10.67 -22.16
CA VAL A 461 4.92 -11.78 -23.04
C VAL A 461 3.94 -12.72 -22.33
N GLU A 462 4.26 -13.12 -21.09
CA GLU A 462 3.40 -14.00 -20.30
C GLU A 462 2.05 -13.34 -19.97
N GLY A 463 2.06 -12.04 -19.62
CA GLY A 463 0.84 -11.25 -19.41
C GLY A 463 -0.06 -11.22 -20.65
N GLY A 464 0.53 -11.09 -21.85
CA GLY A 464 -0.20 -11.19 -23.12
C GLY A 464 -0.83 -12.57 -23.37
N HIS A 465 -0.11 -13.66 -23.06
CA HIS A 465 -0.67 -15.02 -23.17
C HIS A 465 -1.88 -15.20 -22.26
N LEU A 466 -1.76 -14.80 -20.99
CA LEU A 466 -2.85 -14.90 -20.02
C LEU A 466 -4.05 -14.01 -20.41
N ALA A 467 -3.81 -12.77 -20.83
CA ALA A 467 -4.84 -11.86 -21.29
C ALA A 467 -5.62 -12.42 -22.50
N GLN A 468 -4.92 -13.03 -23.46
CA GLN A 468 -5.55 -13.66 -24.61
C GLN A 468 -6.37 -14.90 -24.20
N ASN A 469 -5.88 -15.73 -23.27
CA ASN A 469 -6.66 -16.85 -22.74
C ASN A 469 -7.95 -16.38 -22.07
N LEU A 470 -7.88 -15.34 -21.23
CA LEU A 470 -9.06 -14.74 -20.62
C LEU A 470 -10.06 -14.26 -21.68
N ALA A 471 -9.58 -13.59 -22.73
CA ALA A 471 -10.45 -13.11 -23.81
C ALA A 471 -11.12 -14.25 -24.61
N LEU A 472 -10.41 -15.36 -24.84
CA LEU A 472 -10.95 -16.53 -25.54
C LEU A 472 -11.96 -17.29 -24.69
N VAL A 473 -11.67 -17.50 -23.41
CA VAL A 473 -12.60 -18.14 -22.48
C VAL A 473 -13.84 -17.28 -22.29
N ALA A 474 -13.69 -15.96 -22.17
CA ALA A 474 -14.83 -15.05 -22.08
C ALA A 474 -15.75 -15.17 -23.31
N ALA A 475 -15.17 -15.16 -24.51
CA ALA A 475 -15.93 -15.37 -25.75
C ALA A 475 -16.63 -16.74 -25.78
N ALA A 476 -15.97 -17.79 -25.27
CA ALA A 476 -16.47 -19.14 -25.23
C ALA A 476 -17.63 -19.36 -24.24
N CYS A 477 -17.65 -18.62 -23.11
CA CYS A 477 -18.70 -18.72 -22.10
C CYS A 477 -19.73 -17.57 -22.14
N GLY A 478 -19.68 -16.72 -23.18
CA GLY A 478 -20.60 -15.61 -23.37
C GLY A 478 -20.38 -14.44 -22.41
N VAL A 479 -19.22 -14.34 -21.78
CA VAL A 479 -18.83 -13.18 -20.95
C VAL A 479 -18.29 -12.08 -21.85
N ARG A 480 -18.80 -10.87 -21.68
CA ARG A 480 -18.31 -9.66 -22.32
C ARG A 480 -17.07 -9.17 -21.58
N LEU A 481 -15.98 -8.94 -22.31
CA LEU A 481 -14.68 -8.56 -21.74
C LEU A 481 -14.10 -7.36 -22.49
N GLY A 482 -13.78 -6.30 -21.74
CA GLY A 482 -12.91 -5.23 -22.18
C GLY A 482 -11.45 -5.61 -21.95
N LEU A 483 -10.52 -4.99 -22.67
CA LEU A 483 -9.09 -5.24 -22.49
C LEU A 483 -8.33 -3.96 -22.81
N PHE A 484 -7.78 -3.34 -21.77
CA PHE A 484 -7.18 -2.01 -21.82
C PHE A 484 -5.75 -2.06 -21.29
N GLY A 485 -4.80 -1.60 -22.09
CA GLY A 485 -3.42 -1.31 -21.64
C GLY A 485 -3.20 0.16 -21.30
N GLY A 486 -4.26 0.97 -21.38
CA GLY A 486 -4.19 2.40 -21.12
C GLY A 486 -4.71 2.73 -19.74
N PHE A 487 -3.83 3.02 -18.79
CA PHE A 487 -4.21 3.39 -17.44
C PHE A 487 -3.23 4.40 -16.85
N HIS A 488 -3.63 5.06 -15.77
CA HIS A 488 -2.74 5.87 -14.95
C HIS A 488 -2.08 4.93 -13.93
N ASP A 489 -0.91 4.38 -14.27
CA ASP A 489 -0.18 3.34 -13.54
C ASP A 489 -0.31 3.50 -12.02
N ASP A 490 0.28 4.55 -11.46
CA ASP A 490 0.31 4.75 -9.99
C ASP A 490 -1.07 4.65 -9.34
N VAL A 491 -2.12 5.21 -9.98
CA VAL A 491 -3.49 5.18 -9.47
C VAL A 491 -4.10 3.79 -9.62
N ALA A 492 -3.88 3.12 -10.76
CA ALA A 492 -4.38 1.77 -11.00
C ALA A 492 -3.72 0.74 -10.08
N HIS A 493 -2.40 0.81 -9.91
CA HIS A 493 -1.67 -0.02 -8.95
C HIS A 493 -2.19 0.23 -7.53
N ASP A 494 -2.41 1.49 -7.15
CA ASP A 494 -2.95 1.82 -5.82
C ASP A 494 -4.34 1.23 -5.58
N VAL A 495 -5.28 1.47 -6.48
CA VAL A 495 -6.65 0.90 -6.42
C VAL A 495 -6.64 -0.62 -6.33
N LEU A 496 -5.70 -1.25 -7.02
CA LEU A 496 -5.53 -2.70 -7.02
C LEU A 496 -4.65 -3.20 -5.90
N CYS A 497 -4.08 -2.36 -5.03
CA CYS A 497 -3.11 -2.73 -3.98
C CYS A 497 -1.82 -3.41 -4.51
N LEU A 498 -1.34 -3.00 -5.68
CA LEU A 498 -0.07 -3.43 -6.28
C LEU A 498 1.01 -2.39 -5.98
N ASP A 499 2.27 -2.82 -5.85
CA ASP A 499 3.37 -1.89 -5.58
C ASP A 499 3.86 -1.16 -6.85
N GLY A 500 3.65 -1.71 -8.05
CA GLY A 500 3.97 -1.04 -9.32
C GLY A 500 5.44 -1.04 -9.72
N VAL A 501 6.33 -1.65 -8.92
CA VAL A 501 7.76 -1.81 -9.24
C VAL A 501 8.11 -3.28 -9.45
N ASP A 502 7.74 -4.13 -8.50
CA ASP A 502 7.91 -5.57 -8.54
C ASP A 502 6.66 -6.29 -9.06
N ASP A 503 5.46 -5.81 -8.71
CA ASP A 503 4.19 -6.27 -9.26
C ASP A 503 3.58 -5.20 -10.19
N VAL A 504 3.70 -5.42 -11.49
CA VAL A 504 3.37 -4.43 -12.52
C VAL A 504 2.11 -4.82 -13.28
N LEU A 505 1.10 -3.95 -13.27
CA LEU A 505 -0.11 -4.07 -14.07
C LEU A 505 0.21 -4.10 -15.58
N VAL A 506 -0.43 -5.01 -16.31
CA VAL A 506 -0.28 -5.17 -17.76
C VAL A 506 -1.60 -4.82 -18.46
N TYR A 507 -2.72 -5.33 -17.95
CA TYR A 507 -4.05 -5.06 -18.51
C TYR A 507 -5.08 -4.87 -17.41
N LEU A 508 -6.01 -3.93 -17.66
CA LEU A 508 -7.32 -3.90 -17.02
C LEU A 508 -8.35 -4.52 -17.98
N ALA A 509 -9.19 -5.39 -17.45
CA ALA A 509 -10.21 -6.10 -18.19
C ALA A 509 -11.55 -6.07 -17.44
N PRO A 510 -12.38 -5.02 -17.61
CA PRO A 510 -13.75 -5.06 -17.12
C PRO A 510 -14.50 -6.24 -17.74
N VAL A 511 -15.31 -6.90 -16.95
CA VAL A 511 -16.08 -8.08 -17.37
C VAL A 511 -17.54 -7.93 -16.97
N ALA A 512 -18.43 -8.43 -17.81
CA ALA A 512 -19.87 -8.51 -17.58
C ALA A 512 -20.44 -9.78 -18.21
N GLY A 513 -21.54 -10.30 -17.67
CA GLY A 513 -22.20 -11.49 -18.21
C GLY A 513 -22.97 -11.29 -19.49
#